data_AF-A0A6C0D7N1-F1
#
_entry.id   AF-A0A6C0D7N1-F1
#
_cell.length_a   1.000
_cell.length_b   1.000
_cell.length_c   1.000
_cell.angle_alpha   90.00
_cell.angle_beta   90.00
_cell.angle_gamma   90.00
#
_symmetry.space_group_name_H-M   'P 1'
#
loop_
_entity.id
_entity.type
_entity.pdbx_description
1 polymer ?
#
loop_
_entity_poly.entity_id
_entity_poly.type
_entity_poly.pdbx_seq_one_letter_code
_entity_poly.pdbx_strand_id
1 'polypeptide(L)'
;MCWNATVSLNTFLFSFFAVNFAYFNNIINIYECLFFYSFISMQLIEYFTWKHLHNKKINRLLSQLGFFLIFLQPILSILIPNNVKFNIKATLITLYLIFFFLIFFSIKNDFSMTKAPNGHLAWNWLKYPPLVVLLWITFLLVILLYAKKYILFAINALIFLAIYYTYYKTNTWGSLWCWIANGLAVLLIIRTFFKSSVPDYLVINPINK
;
A
#
# COMPACT_ATOMS: atom_id res chain seq x y z
N MET A 1 14.42 4.75 0.90
CA MET A 1 14.98 4.51 -0.45
C MET A 1 13.88 4.73 -1.49
N CYS A 2 14.22 4.84 -2.77
CA CYS A 2 13.46 5.50 -3.85
C CYS A 2 13.64 7.04 -3.85
N TRP A 3 14.85 7.44 -4.26
CA TRP A 3 15.31 8.82 -4.42
C TRP A 3 15.61 9.18 -5.89
N ASN A 4 15.45 8.21 -6.81
CA ASN A 4 15.63 8.41 -8.24
C ASN A 4 14.82 7.40 -9.06
N ALA A 5 14.70 7.66 -10.35
CA ALA A 5 13.96 6.84 -11.30
C ALA A 5 14.44 5.37 -11.31
N THR A 6 15.75 5.14 -11.40
CA THR A 6 16.32 3.79 -11.53
C THR A 6 15.97 2.90 -10.34
N VAL A 7 16.08 3.44 -9.12
CA VAL A 7 15.73 2.71 -7.90
C VAL A 7 14.24 2.38 -7.87
N SER A 8 13.37 3.34 -8.20
CA SER A 8 11.92 3.10 -8.25
C SER A 8 11.55 2.02 -9.28
N LEU A 9 12.18 2.03 -10.47
CA LEU A 9 11.93 1.01 -11.50
C LEU A 9 12.41 -0.38 -11.06
N ASN A 10 13.62 -0.47 -10.51
CA ASN A 10 14.17 -1.75 -10.04
C ASN A 10 13.33 -2.34 -8.91
N THR A 11 12.88 -1.51 -7.96
CA THR A 11 11.96 -1.96 -6.91
C THR A 11 10.63 -2.42 -7.49
N PHE A 12 10.05 -1.69 -8.45
CA PHE A 12 8.83 -2.14 -9.13
C PHE A 12 9.03 -3.51 -9.80
N LEU A 13 10.07 -3.68 -10.61
CA LEU A 13 10.32 -4.93 -11.34
C LEU A 13 10.58 -6.11 -10.41
N PHE A 14 11.37 -5.91 -9.36
CA PHE A 14 11.65 -6.93 -8.35
C PHE A 14 10.37 -7.36 -7.62
N SER A 15 9.59 -6.40 -7.13
CA SER A 15 8.34 -6.72 -6.43
C SER A 15 7.28 -7.27 -7.37
N PHE A 16 7.22 -6.82 -8.63
CA PHE A 16 6.35 -7.37 -9.65
C PHE A 16 6.66 -8.84 -9.90
N PHE A 17 7.93 -9.19 -10.07
CA PHE A 17 8.36 -10.59 -10.16
C PHE A 17 7.92 -11.40 -8.94
N ALA A 18 8.20 -10.91 -7.73
CA ALA A 18 7.87 -11.62 -6.48
C ALA A 18 6.35 -11.86 -6.32
N VAL A 19 5.51 -10.87 -6.65
CA VAL A 19 4.05 -11.00 -6.57
C VAL A 19 3.54 -12.01 -7.59
N ASN A 20 4.00 -11.96 -8.85
CA ASN A 20 3.64 -12.96 -9.85
C ASN A 20 4.11 -14.35 -9.47
N PHE A 21 5.35 -14.47 -8.98
CA PHE A 21 5.92 -15.75 -8.54
C PHE A 21 5.08 -16.38 -7.43
N ALA A 22 4.69 -15.61 -6.41
CA ALA A 22 3.80 -16.08 -5.36
C ALA A 22 2.40 -16.43 -5.87
N TYR A 23 1.83 -15.63 -6.78
CA TYR A 23 0.51 -15.88 -7.35
C TYR A 23 0.46 -17.17 -8.18
N PHE A 24 1.40 -17.36 -9.11
CA PHE A 24 1.46 -18.56 -9.96
C PHE A 24 1.79 -19.85 -9.17
N ASN A 25 2.39 -19.73 -7.98
CA ASN A 25 2.61 -20.85 -7.05
C ASN A 25 1.45 -21.06 -6.05
N ASN A 26 0.31 -20.38 -6.25
CA ASN A 26 -0.87 -20.48 -5.39
C ASN A 26 -0.58 -20.13 -3.91
N ILE A 27 0.36 -19.21 -3.67
CA ILE A 27 0.70 -18.72 -2.31
C ILE A 27 -0.25 -17.62 -1.86
N ILE A 28 -0.74 -16.84 -2.81
CA ILE A 28 -1.63 -15.70 -2.60
C ILE A 28 -2.82 -15.80 -3.56
N ASN A 29 -3.98 -15.32 -3.12
CA ASN A 29 -5.17 -15.27 -3.98
C ASN A 29 -5.17 -14.01 -4.87
N ILE A 30 -6.18 -13.89 -5.75
CA ILE A 30 -6.31 -12.75 -6.66
C ILE A 30 -6.45 -11.41 -5.93
N TYR A 31 -7.16 -11.34 -4.81
CA TYR A 31 -7.33 -10.10 -4.05
C TYR A 31 -6.04 -9.67 -3.35
N GLU A 32 -5.26 -10.62 -2.81
CA GLU A 32 -3.91 -10.36 -2.28
C GLU A 32 -2.97 -9.89 -3.40
N CYS A 33 -3.03 -10.51 -4.57
CA CYS A 33 -2.25 -10.10 -5.74
C CYS A 33 -2.57 -8.66 -6.15
N LEU A 34 -3.86 -8.31 -6.31
CA LEU A 34 -4.30 -6.96 -6.63
C LEU A 34 -3.92 -5.96 -5.54
N PHE A 35 -4.03 -6.34 -4.27
CA PHE A 35 -3.60 -5.52 -3.15
C PHE A 35 -2.11 -5.21 -3.25
N PHE A 36 -1.25 -6.20 -3.43
CA PHE A 36 0.19 -5.96 -3.60
C PHE A 36 0.50 -5.15 -4.86
N TYR A 37 -0.21 -5.38 -5.96
CA TYR A 37 -0.13 -4.54 -7.16
C TYR A 37 -0.42 -3.07 -6.89
N SER A 38 -1.39 -2.76 -6.04
CA SER A 38 -1.67 -1.35 -5.68
C SER A 38 -0.50 -0.69 -4.93
N PHE A 39 0.27 -1.45 -4.14
CA PHE A 39 1.45 -0.94 -3.43
C PHE A 39 2.67 -0.80 -4.35
N ILE A 40 2.99 -1.85 -5.13
CA ILE A 40 4.17 -1.84 -5.99
C ILE A 40 4.01 -0.84 -7.15
N SER A 41 2.79 -0.63 -7.63
CA SER A 41 2.51 0.33 -8.71
C SER A 41 2.81 1.77 -8.30
N MET A 42 2.85 2.08 -7.00
CA MET A 42 3.34 3.37 -6.52
C MET A 42 4.80 3.63 -6.96
N GLN A 43 5.62 2.58 -7.03
CA GLN A 43 7.02 2.68 -7.48
C GLN A 43 7.12 2.94 -8.98
N LEU A 44 6.21 2.37 -9.77
CA LEU A 44 6.12 2.67 -11.20
C LEU A 44 5.69 4.14 -11.42
N ILE A 45 4.74 4.64 -10.62
CA ILE A 45 4.35 6.05 -10.65
C ILE A 45 5.53 6.96 -10.29
N GLU A 46 6.30 6.63 -9.25
CA GLU A 46 7.49 7.40 -8.89
C GLU A 46 8.52 7.41 -10.01
N TYR A 47 8.77 6.27 -10.66
CA TYR A 47 9.68 6.19 -11.81
C TYR A 47 9.29 7.20 -12.91
N PHE A 48 8.03 7.19 -13.34
CA PHE A 48 7.56 8.12 -14.36
C PHE A 48 7.57 9.56 -13.87
N THR A 49 7.33 9.79 -12.58
CA THR A 49 7.35 11.14 -11.98
C THR A 49 8.76 11.72 -11.99
N TRP A 50 9.77 10.92 -11.62
CA TRP A 50 11.16 11.34 -11.69
C TRP A 50 11.59 11.74 -13.11
N LYS A 51 11.13 11.00 -14.12
CA LYS A 51 11.41 11.30 -15.54
C LYS A 51 10.71 12.55 -16.05
N HIS A 52 9.58 12.94 -15.45
CA HIS A 52 8.71 14.01 -15.94
C HIS A 52 8.44 15.09 -14.87
N LEU A 53 9.39 15.31 -13.95
CA LEU A 53 9.20 16.20 -12.80
C LEU A 53 8.82 17.63 -13.22
N HIS A 54 9.39 18.13 -14.31
CA HIS A 54 9.13 19.48 -14.83
C HIS A 54 7.91 19.56 -15.76
N ASN A 55 7.36 18.43 -16.20
CA ASN A 55 6.15 18.42 -17.03
C ASN A 55 4.90 18.41 -16.13
N LYS A 56 4.32 19.60 -15.91
CA LYS A 56 3.16 19.80 -15.03
C LYS A 56 1.97 18.91 -15.37
N LYS A 57 1.69 18.68 -16.66
CA LYS A 57 0.54 17.87 -17.10
C LYS A 57 0.72 16.39 -16.73
N ILE A 58 1.89 15.84 -17.04
CA ILE A 58 2.22 14.43 -16.71
C ILE A 58 2.32 14.25 -15.20
N ASN A 59 3.00 15.16 -14.50
CA ASN A 59 3.14 15.12 -13.04
C ASN A 59 1.78 15.12 -12.33
N ARG A 60 0.83 15.95 -12.79
CA ARG A 60 -0.54 15.98 -12.25
C ARG A 60 -1.28 14.67 -12.49
N LEU A 61 -1.21 14.13 -13.72
CA LEU A 61 -1.83 12.84 -14.04
C LEU A 61 -1.28 11.72 -13.15
N LEU A 62 0.04 11.64 -13.02
CA LEU A 62 0.71 10.65 -12.15
C LEU A 62 0.33 10.82 -10.69
N SER A 63 0.17 12.06 -10.21
CA SER A 63 -0.30 12.35 -8.85
C SER A 63 -1.72 11.85 -8.61
N GLN A 64 -2.61 12.04 -9.58
CA GLN A 64 -3.99 11.55 -9.52
C GLN A 64 -4.05 10.01 -9.55
N LEU A 65 -3.22 9.36 -10.37
CA LEU A 65 -3.10 7.90 -10.38
C LEU A 65 -2.58 7.37 -9.04
N GLY A 66 -1.60 8.05 -8.43
CA GLY A 66 -1.08 7.68 -7.11
C GLY A 66 -2.16 7.80 -6.03
N PHE A 67 -2.94 8.88 -6.05
CA PHE A 67 -4.07 9.05 -5.16
C PHE A 67 -5.13 7.95 -5.34
N PHE A 68 -5.47 7.62 -6.59
CA PHE A 68 -6.41 6.54 -6.89
C PHE A 68 -5.94 5.17 -6.36
N LEU A 69 -4.64 4.86 -6.49
CA LEU A 69 -4.10 3.61 -5.94
C LEU A 69 -4.17 3.57 -4.41
N ILE A 70 -3.85 4.67 -3.71
CA ILE A 70 -4.00 4.76 -2.24
C ILE A 70 -5.46 4.60 -1.81
N PHE A 71 -6.39 5.16 -2.58
CA PHE A 71 -7.83 4.98 -2.35
C PHE A 71 -8.25 3.52 -2.48
N LEU A 72 -7.68 2.79 -3.45
CA LEU A 72 -8.04 1.40 -3.70
C LEU A 72 -7.50 0.43 -2.62
N GLN A 73 -6.40 0.78 -1.94
CA GLN A 73 -5.72 -0.09 -0.98
C GLN A 73 -6.64 -0.61 0.16
N PRO A 74 -7.42 0.21 0.89
CA PRO A 74 -8.31 -0.31 1.93
C PRO A 74 -9.42 -1.21 1.39
N ILE A 75 -9.98 -0.89 0.23
CA ILE A 75 -11.02 -1.72 -0.42
C ILE A 75 -10.46 -3.12 -0.70
N LEU A 76 -9.28 -3.19 -1.32
CA LEU A 76 -8.63 -4.45 -1.62
C LEU A 76 -8.28 -5.21 -0.33
N SER A 77 -7.74 -4.54 0.70
CA SER A 77 -7.45 -5.15 1.99
C SER A 77 -8.69 -5.82 2.60
N ILE A 78 -9.84 -5.14 2.61
CA ILE A 78 -11.11 -5.67 3.14
C ILE A 78 -11.57 -6.92 2.38
N LEU A 79 -11.30 -6.99 1.07
CA LEU A 79 -11.70 -8.13 0.25
C LEU A 79 -10.83 -9.37 0.46
N ILE A 80 -9.58 -9.23 0.89
CA ILE A 80 -8.61 -10.33 1.00
C ILE A 80 -9.08 -11.55 1.81
N PRO A 81 -9.56 -11.42 3.07
CA PRO A 81 -9.73 -12.59 3.93
C PRO A 81 -10.99 -13.38 3.57
N ASN A 82 -10.84 -14.65 3.19
CA ASN A 82 -11.96 -15.48 2.73
C ASN A 82 -12.89 -15.92 3.87
N ASN A 83 -12.38 -15.94 5.10
CA ASN A 83 -13.11 -16.39 6.30
C ASN A 83 -14.02 -15.33 6.93
N VAL A 84 -14.05 -14.10 6.39
CA VAL A 84 -14.90 -13.01 6.91
C VAL A 84 -16.20 -12.92 6.11
N LYS A 85 -17.33 -12.87 6.81
CA LYS A 85 -18.67 -12.78 6.22
C LYS A 85 -18.82 -11.57 5.29
N PHE A 86 -19.52 -11.76 4.18
CA PHE A 86 -19.76 -10.70 3.18
C PHE A 86 -20.37 -9.43 3.79
N ASN A 87 -21.38 -9.55 4.66
CA ASN A 87 -22.04 -8.39 5.28
C ASN A 87 -21.05 -7.50 6.04
N ILE A 88 -20.05 -8.09 6.70
CA ILE A 88 -19.02 -7.33 7.42
C ILE A 88 -18.15 -6.56 6.41
N LYS A 89 -17.71 -7.23 5.33
CA LYS A 89 -16.92 -6.60 4.27
C LYS A 89 -17.69 -5.45 3.61
N ALA A 90 -18.95 -5.67 3.26
CA ALA A 90 -19.83 -4.68 2.65
C ALA A 90 -20.01 -3.46 3.56
N THR A 91 -20.26 -3.67 4.86
CA THR A 91 -20.35 -2.58 5.84
C THR A 91 -19.05 -1.78 5.92
N LEU A 92 -17.89 -2.44 6.02
CA LEU A 92 -16.59 -1.76 6.10
C LEU A 92 -16.28 -0.95 4.82
N ILE A 93 -16.57 -1.51 3.64
CA ILE A 93 -16.40 -0.80 2.37
C ILE A 93 -17.33 0.41 2.30
N THR A 94 -18.60 0.26 2.66
CA THR A 94 -19.56 1.38 2.68
C THR A 94 -19.10 2.50 3.61
N LEU A 95 -18.66 2.16 4.83
CA LEU A 95 -18.12 3.14 5.77
C LEU A 95 -16.86 3.83 5.23
N TYR A 96 -15.97 3.07 4.57
CA TYR A 96 -14.78 3.63 3.93
C TYR A 96 -15.12 4.60 2.81
N LEU A 97 -16.10 4.26 1.96
CA LEU A 97 -16.56 5.12 0.86
C LEU A 97 -17.18 6.42 1.38
N ILE A 98 -17.99 6.36 2.45
CA ILE A 98 -18.54 7.55 3.10
C ILE A 98 -17.41 8.41 3.66
N PHE A 99 -16.47 7.81 4.41
CA PHE A 99 -15.30 8.50 4.94
C PHE A 99 -14.51 9.20 3.82
N PHE A 100 -14.19 8.47 2.76
CA PHE A 100 -13.43 9.01 1.64
C PHE A 100 -14.16 10.15 0.94
N PHE A 101 -15.47 10.00 0.70
CA PHE A 101 -16.30 11.05 0.12
C PHE A 101 -16.23 12.33 0.96
N LEU A 102 -16.42 12.25 2.28
CA LEU A 102 -16.33 13.41 3.18
C LEU A 102 -14.95 14.10 3.10
N ILE A 103 -13.87 13.31 3.09
CA ILE A 103 -12.51 13.85 3.00
C ILE A 103 -12.23 14.50 1.63
N PHE A 104 -12.68 13.88 0.55
CA PHE A 104 -12.45 14.35 -0.81
C PHE A 104 -13.02 15.75 -1.05
N PHE A 105 -14.21 16.05 -0.51
CA PHE A 105 -14.83 17.38 -0.62
C PHE A 105 -14.28 18.40 0.38
N SER A 106 -13.67 17.95 1.48
CA SER A 106 -13.19 18.83 2.54
C SER A 106 -11.81 19.43 2.27
N ILE A 107 -11.03 18.88 1.32
CA ILE A 107 -9.60 19.21 1.20
C ILE A 107 -9.26 19.70 -0.22
N LYS A 108 -8.55 20.82 -0.26
CA LYS A 108 -8.00 21.38 -1.51
C LYS A 108 -6.83 20.50 -1.96
N ASN A 109 -7.06 19.68 -2.97
CA ASN A 109 -6.07 18.73 -3.46
C ASN A 109 -5.09 19.40 -4.43
N ASP A 110 -3.84 19.59 -3.99
CA ASP A 110 -2.71 19.92 -4.86
C ASP A 110 -2.12 18.63 -5.45
N PHE A 111 -2.66 18.22 -6.60
CA PHE A 111 -2.16 17.07 -7.36
C PHE A 111 -0.83 17.40 -8.06
N SER A 112 0.21 17.56 -7.26
CA SER A 112 1.58 17.69 -7.72
C SER A 112 2.54 16.88 -6.84
N MET A 113 3.65 16.47 -7.46
CA MET A 113 4.77 15.83 -6.80
C MET A 113 6.05 16.61 -7.09
N THR A 114 6.84 16.90 -6.06
CA THR A 114 8.08 17.68 -6.17
C THR A 114 9.23 16.95 -5.50
N LYS A 115 10.47 17.32 -5.83
CA LYS A 115 11.65 16.83 -5.13
C LYS A 115 11.78 17.57 -3.79
N ALA A 116 11.77 16.84 -2.69
CA ALA A 116 11.98 17.37 -1.35
C ALA A 116 13.48 17.55 -1.03
N PRO A 117 13.83 18.34 0.00
CA PRO A 117 15.22 18.57 0.40
C PRO A 117 15.98 17.30 0.79
N ASN A 118 15.27 16.30 1.32
CA ASN A 118 15.83 14.99 1.65
C ASN A 118 16.08 14.07 0.44
N GLY A 119 15.85 14.58 -0.79
CA GLY A 119 16.05 13.82 -2.03
C GLY A 119 14.90 12.88 -2.40
N HIS A 120 13.83 12.80 -1.61
CA HIS A 120 12.64 11.99 -1.93
C HIS A 120 11.57 12.80 -2.67
N LEU A 121 10.57 12.12 -3.24
CA LEU A 121 9.39 12.78 -3.77
C LEU A 121 8.46 13.20 -2.62
N ALA A 122 8.15 14.49 -2.55
CA ALA A 122 7.06 15.03 -1.75
C ALA A 122 5.77 14.98 -2.56
N TRP A 123 4.73 14.39 -1.98
CA TRP A 123 3.42 14.26 -2.61
C TRP A 123 2.51 15.30 -1.98
N ASN A 124 2.30 16.41 -2.66
CA ASN A 124 1.68 17.60 -2.05
C ASN A 124 0.22 17.38 -1.65
N TRP A 125 -0.46 16.45 -2.32
CA TRP A 125 -1.83 16.02 -2.04
C TRP A 125 -1.96 15.11 -0.82
N LEU A 126 -0.87 14.57 -0.26
CA LEU A 126 -0.91 13.62 0.87
C LEU A 126 -0.63 14.31 2.22
N LYS A 127 -0.90 15.62 2.32
CA LYS A 127 -0.75 16.43 3.54
C LYS A 127 -2.04 16.41 4.37
N TYR A 128 -2.42 15.22 4.85
CA TYR A 128 -3.62 15.04 5.65
C TYR A 128 -3.36 15.21 7.16
N PRO A 129 -4.37 15.66 7.93
CA PRO A 129 -4.29 15.66 9.39
C PRO A 129 -4.02 14.25 9.94
N PRO A 130 -3.32 14.11 11.07
CA PRO A 130 -3.02 12.82 11.70
C PRO A 130 -4.23 11.92 11.88
N LEU A 131 -5.38 12.49 12.23
CA LEU A 131 -6.64 11.75 12.43
C LEU A 131 -7.14 11.10 11.13
N VAL A 132 -7.04 11.79 9.99
CA VAL A 132 -7.46 11.26 8.68
C VAL A 132 -6.57 10.09 8.28
N VAL A 133 -5.27 10.23 8.50
CA VAL A 133 -4.29 9.15 8.30
C VAL A 133 -4.61 7.96 9.20
N LEU A 134 -4.87 8.19 10.50
CA LEU A 134 -5.27 7.17 11.47
C LEU A 134 -6.50 6.37 11.02
N LEU A 135 -7.55 7.08 10.58
CA LEU A 135 -8.78 6.47 10.08
C LEU A 135 -8.53 5.66 8.81
N TRP A 136 -7.74 6.15 7.87
CA TRP A 136 -7.39 5.41 6.65
C TRP A 136 -6.68 4.08 6.97
N ILE A 137 -5.72 4.07 7.90
CA ILE A 137 -5.03 2.83 8.34
C ILE A 137 -6.00 1.89 9.05
N THR A 138 -6.94 2.45 9.81
CA THR A 138 -7.94 1.64 10.50
C THR A 138 -8.72 0.81 9.49
N PHE A 139 -9.17 1.42 8.38
CA PHE A 139 -9.81 0.66 7.29
C PHE A 139 -8.86 -0.34 6.62
N LEU A 140 -7.57 -0.01 6.50
CA LEU A 140 -6.57 -0.92 5.97
C LEU A 140 -6.38 -2.18 6.84
N LEU A 141 -6.46 -2.06 8.17
CA LEU A 141 -6.06 -3.12 9.11
C LEU A 141 -7.22 -3.81 9.84
N VAL A 142 -8.37 -3.15 10.02
CA VAL A 142 -9.48 -3.66 10.86
C VAL A 142 -9.99 -5.02 10.41
N ILE A 143 -9.93 -5.31 9.11
CA ILE A 143 -10.35 -6.59 8.57
C ILE A 143 -9.54 -7.77 9.14
N LEU A 144 -8.28 -7.55 9.49
CA LEU A 144 -7.43 -8.58 10.12
C LEU A 144 -7.95 -8.99 11.50
N LEU A 145 -8.59 -8.08 12.23
CA LEU A 145 -9.22 -8.39 13.52
C LEU A 145 -10.44 -9.30 13.33
N TYR A 146 -11.27 -9.02 12.32
CA TYR A 146 -12.40 -9.88 11.95
C TYR A 146 -11.93 -11.25 11.44
N ALA A 147 -10.81 -11.30 10.73
CA ALA A 147 -10.17 -12.53 10.27
C ALA A 147 -9.45 -13.30 11.40
N LYS A 148 -9.41 -12.76 12.63
CA LYS A 148 -8.68 -13.28 13.80
C LYS A 148 -7.16 -13.41 13.58
N LYS A 149 -6.59 -12.55 12.73
CA LYS A 149 -5.15 -12.48 12.42
C LYS A 149 -4.45 -11.42 13.29
N TYR A 150 -4.53 -11.58 14.61
CA TYR A 150 -4.06 -10.58 15.58
C TYR A 150 -2.56 -10.30 15.52
N ILE A 151 -1.73 -11.33 15.32
CA ILE A 151 -0.28 -11.16 15.19
C ILE A 151 0.04 -10.36 13.93
N LEU A 152 -0.59 -10.69 12.81
CA LEU A 152 -0.42 -9.94 11.56
C LEU A 152 -0.91 -8.49 11.70
N PHE A 153 -2.04 -8.26 12.39
CA PHE A 153 -2.51 -6.92 12.73
C PHE A 153 -1.46 -6.13 13.51
N ALA A 154 -0.88 -6.71 14.58
CA ALA A 154 0.13 -6.05 15.40
C ALA A 154 1.40 -5.71 14.61
N ILE A 155 1.89 -6.64 13.78
CA ILE A 155 3.06 -6.41 12.91
C ILE A 155 2.80 -5.25 11.94
N ASN A 156 1.66 -5.26 11.25
CA ASN A 156 1.32 -4.20 10.30
C ASN A 156 1.11 -2.84 10.98
N ALA A 157 0.49 -2.83 12.17
CA ALA A 157 0.33 -1.62 12.97
C ALA A 157 1.68 -1.03 13.39
N LEU A 158 2.62 -1.87 13.86
CA LEU A 158 3.99 -1.44 14.22
C LEU A 158 4.76 -0.89 13.02
N ILE A 159 4.71 -1.59 11.88
CA ILE A 159 5.32 -1.11 10.63
C ILE A 159 4.75 0.26 10.27
N PHE A 160 3.42 0.42 10.34
CA PHE A 160 2.78 1.69 10.07
C PHE A 160 3.19 2.79 11.07
N LEU A 161 3.32 2.49 12.36
CA LEU A 161 3.79 3.50 13.33
C LEU A 161 5.22 3.98 13.02
N ALA A 162 6.13 3.07 12.67
CA ALA A 162 7.49 3.41 12.28
C ALA A 162 7.52 4.29 11.00
N ILE A 163 6.64 3.94 10.06
CA ILE A 163 6.36 4.68 8.84
C ILE A 163 5.90 6.11 9.13
N TYR A 164 4.90 6.25 10.00
CA TYR A 164 4.29 7.53 10.32
C TYR A 164 5.27 8.43 11.06
N TYR A 165 6.06 7.85 11.97
CA TYR A 165 7.16 8.55 12.62
C TYR A 165 8.17 9.11 11.61
N THR A 166 8.53 8.32 10.59
CA THR A 166 9.45 8.75 9.52
C THR A 166 8.84 9.88 8.69
N TYR A 167 7.55 9.78 8.35
CA TYR A 167 6.82 10.86 7.68
C TYR A 167 6.83 12.14 8.52
N TYR A 168 6.51 12.06 9.81
CA TYR A 168 6.50 13.22 10.70
C TYR A 168 7.87 13.94 10.75
N LYS A 169 8.98 13.20 10.64
CA LYS A 169 10.34 13.76 10.60
C LYS A 169 10.74 14.35 9.26
N THR A 170 10.20 13.83 8.16
CA THR A 170 10.73 14.12 6.80
C THR A 170 9.74 14.82 5.86
N ASN A 171 8.46 14.85 6.22
CA ASN A 171 7.34 15.31 5.38
C ASN A 171 7.27 14.64 3.99
N THR A 172 7.82 13.42 3.87
CA THR A 172 7.81 12.67 2.61
C THR A 172 7.26 11.27 2.82
N TRP A 173 6.25 10.92 2.02
CA TRP A 173 5.65 9.59 2.00
C TRP A 173 6.31 8.65 0.99
N GLY A 174 6.99 9.14 -0.05
CA GLY A 174 7.46 8.29 -1.16
C GLY A 174 8.39 7.14 -0.74
N SER A 175 9.30 7.40 0.21
CA SER A 175 10.25 6.39 0.71
C SER A 175 9.58 5.17 1.35
N LEU A 176 8.36 5.33 1.82
CA LEU A 176 7.58 4.32 2.54
C LEU A 176 7.11 3.19 1.65
N TRP A 177 6.50 3.54 0.51
CA TRP A 177 5.98 2.55 -0.42
C TRP A 177 7.10 1.69 -1.00
N CYS A 178 8.30 2.27 -1.11
CA CYS A 178 9.50 1.56 -1.56
C CYS A 178 9.95 0.50 -0.55
N TRP A 179 9.97 0.84 0.75
CA TRP A 179 10.27 -0.12 1.82
C TRP A 179 9.23 -1.23 1.88
N ILE A 180 7.94 -0.88 1.80
CA ILE A 180 6.86 -1.86 1.78
C ILE A 180 6.99 -2.78 0.57
N ALA A 181 7.21 -2.24 -0.64
CA ALA A 181 7.34 -3.03 -1.86
C ALA A 181 8.50 -4.04 -1.79
N ASN A 182 9.69 -3.60 -1.35
CA ASN A 182 10.84 -4.50 -1.20
C ASN A 182 10.64 -5.54 -0.09
N GLY A 183 10.12 -5.12 1.08
CA GLY A 183 9.85 -6.03 2.19
C GLY A 183 8.81 -7.10 1.85
N LEU A 184 7.72 -6.69 1.19
CA LEU A 184 6.70 -7.60 0.67
C LEU A 184 7.27 -8.57 -0.35
N ALA A 185 8.11 -8.10 -1.28
CA ALA A 185 8.73 -8.95 -2.29
C ALA A 185 9.57 -10.07 -1.66
N VAL A 186 10.44 -9.71 -0.72
CA VAL A 186 11.25 -10.70 0.03
C VAL A 186 10.36 -11.68 0.78
N LEU A 187 9.34 -11.19 1.49
CA LEU A 187 8.42 -12.04 2.22
C LEU A 187 7.65 -13.00 1.30
N LEU A 188 7.20 -12.56 0.13
CA LEU A 188 6.51 -13.40 -0.84
C LEU A 188 7.42 -14.47 -1.45
N ILE A 189 8.67 -14.12 -1.75
CA ILE A 189 9.67 -15.09 -2.23
C ILE A 189 9.91 -16.16 -1.16
N ILE A 190 10.16 -15.77 0.09
CA ILE A 190 10.36 -16.69 1.21
C ILE A 190 9.12 -17.59 1.39
N ARG A 191 7.91 -17.01 1.39
CA ARG A 191 6.66 -17.79 1.49
C ARG A 191 6.50 -18.80 0.35
N THR A 192 7.00 -18.47 -0.84
CA THR A 192 6.93 -19.36 -1.99
C THR A 192 7.88 -20.54 -1.86
N PHE A 193 9.11 -20.32 -1.41
CA PHE A 193 10.09 -21.40 -1.19
C PHE A 193 9.79 -22.27 0.04
N PHE A 194 9.30 -21.67 1.12
CA PHE A 194 9.11 -22.32 2.42
C PHE A 194 7.64 -22.52 2.78
N LYS A 195 6.80 -22.83 1.79
CA LYS A 195 5.33 -22.92 1.90
C LYS A 195 4.84 -23.73 3.11
N SER A 196 5.50 -24.83 3.45
CA SER A 196 5.13 -25.71 4.57
C SER A 196 5.59 -25.21 5.95
N SER A 197 6.53 -24.26 6.00
CA SER A 197 7.19 -23.81 7.23
C SER A 197 6.64 -22.49 7.76
N VAL A 198 5.83 -21.76 6.98
CA VAL A 198 5.26 -20.47 7.41
C VAL A 198 4.03 -20.72 8.30
N PRO A 199 4.02 -20.23 9.56
CA PRO A 199 2.88 -20.42 10.45
C PRO A 199 1.58 -19.77 9.96
N ASP A 200 0.44 -20.44 10.14
CA ASP A 200 -0.87 -19.98 9.67
C ASP A 200 -1.31 -18.62 10.25
N TYR A 201 -0.82 -18.25 11.44
CA TYR A 201 -1.12 -16.96 12.06
C TYR A 201 -0.41 -15.78 11.36
N LEU A 202 0.60 -16.04 10.51
CA LEU A 202 1.29 -15.04 9.69
C LEU A 202 0.72 -14.93 8.26
N VAL A 203 -0.25 -15.78 7.92
CA VAL A 203 -0.86 -15.82 6.58
C VAL A 203 -2.33 -15.43 6.68
N ILE A 204 -2.81 -14.60 5.75
CA ILE A 204 -4.22 -14.16 5.77
C ILE A 204 -5.14 -15.33 5.38
N ASN A 205 -4.85 -15.96 4.24
CA ASN A 205 -5.56 -17.14 3.76
C ASN A 205 -4.60 -18.35 3.77
N PRO A 206 -4.64 -19.21 4.81
CA PRO A 206 -3.81 -20.41 4.82
C PRO A 206 -4.19 -21.30 3.63
N ILE A 207 -3.20 -21.94 3.03
CA ILE A 207 -3.42 -22.86 1.93
C ILE A 207 -4.03 -24.11 2.54
N ASN A 208 -5.26 -24.46 2.13
CA ASN A 208 -5.89 -25.70 2.57
C ASN A 208 -4.92 -26.86 2.27
N LYS A 209 -4.48 -27.53 3.33
CA LYS A 209 -3.70 -28.77 3.23
C LYS A 209 -4.61 -29.92 2.82
#